data_AF-A0A8S4AM50-F1
#
_entry.id   AF-A0A8S4AM50-F1
#
_cell.length_a   1.000
_cell.length_b   1.000
_cell.length_c   1.000
_cell.angle_alpha   90.00
_cell.angle_beta   90.00
_cell.angle_gamma   90.00
#
_symmetry.space_group_name_H-M   'P 1'
#
loop_
_entity.id
_entity.type
_entity.pdbx_description
1 polymer ?
#
loop_
_entity_poly.entity_id
_entity_poly.type
_entity_poly.pdbx_seq_one_letter_code
_entity_poly.pdbx_strand_id
1 'polypeptide(L)'
;CFPGLFKDKNNCRLPSRLSKKRSGTKTTPIPFFLLDSPTERTPKPSDELMLLQAGLGIRTVNVPEDAGHNEIANILSETYPKMSDLEGAWMLQKAMGGSGQRKLNLLTPEEEGYTGASLVKSWGGKGCLYIMPIQNTLDISPLPFTAVEFQAMPKA
;
A
#
# COMPACT_ATOMS: atom_id res chain seq x y z
N CYS A 1 12.30 -19.83 54.61
CA CYS A 1 12.65 -18.43 54.89
C CYS A 1 14.12 -18.21 54.59
N PHE A 2 14.44 -17.24 53.75
CA PHE A 2 15.80 -16.91 53.31
C PHE A 2 16.53 -16.02 54.33
N PRO A 3 17.85 -16.18 54.42
CA PRO A 3 18.77 -15.05 54.55
C PRO A 3 19.88 -15.15 53.47
N GLY A 4 19.91 -14.19 52.55
CA GLY A 4 20.92 -14.12 51.49
C GLY A 4 22.20 -13.41 51.89
N LEU A 5 23.28 -13.59 51.13
CA LEU A 5 24.29 -12.54 50.84
C LEU A 5 25.35 -13.00 49.81
N PHE A 6 25.55 -12.16 48.77
CA PHE A 6 26.74 -12.01 47.91
C PHE A 6 27.14 -13.18 46.98
N LYS A 7 27.65 -12.99 45.75
CA LYS A 7 27.82 -11.91 44.74
C LYS A 7 28.50 -12.64 43.57
N ASP A 8 28.12 -12.43 42.30
CA ASP A 8 29.15 -12.17 41.27
C ASP A 8 28.57 -11.68 39.95
N LYS A 9 29.35 -10.80 39.32
CA LYS A 9 29.02 -9.99 38.15
C LYS A 9 29.32 -10.73 36.84
N ASN A 10 28.59 -10.32 35.81
CA ASN A 10 28.93 -10.27 34.37
C ASN A 10 28.00 -11.10 33.47
N ASN A 11 26.98 -10.43 32.91
CA ASN A 11 26.98 -10.16 31.47
C ASN A 11 25.94 -9.09 31.12
N CYS A 12 26.38 -7.94 30.61
CA CYS A 12 25.50 -7.02 29.90
C CYS A 12 25.08 -7.71 28.61
N ARG A 13 23.88 -8.30 28.58
CA ARG A 13 23.19 -8.56 27.31
C ARG A 13 22.30 -7.36 27.04
N LEU A 14 22.75 -6.54 26.10
CA LEU A 14 21.90 -5.60 25.36
C LEU A 14 20.58 -6.30 25.02
N PRO A 15 19.41 -5.66 25.15
CA PRO A 15 18.22 -6.21 24.55
C PRO A 15 18.47 -6.21 23.04
N SER A 16 18.78 -7.38 22.48
CA SER A 16 18.61 -7.59 21.06
C SER A 16 17.17 -7.19 20.77
N ARG A 17 17.00 -6.23 19.86
CA ARG A 17 15.71 -5.97 19.22
C ARG A 17 15.32 -7.27 18.52
N LEU A 18 14.73 -8.21 19.26
CA LEU A 18 13.94 -9.26 18.67
C LEU A 18 12.82 -8.51 17.97
N SER A 19 12.91 -8.47 16.65
CA SER A 19 11.76 -8.31 15.77
C SER A 19 10.65 -9.15 16.36
N LYS A 20 9.69 -8.48 16.98
CA LYS A 20 8.51 -9.09 17.56
C LYS A 20 7.84 -9.80 16.38
N LYS A 21 7.97 -11.12 16.28
CA LYS A 21 7.17 -11.93 15.37
C LYS A 21 5.72 -11.65 15.77
N ARG A 22 5.06 -10.76 15.04
CA ARG A 22 3.70 -10.33 15.38
C ARG A 22 2.80 -11.54 15.15
N SER A 23 2.17 -11.99 16.22
CA SER A 23 1.21 -13.09 16.20
C SER A 23 0.00 -12.67 15.36
N GLY A 24 -0.28 -13.41 14.30
CA GLY A 24 -1.57 -13.41 13.57
C GLY A 24 -2.18 -12.03 13.36
N THR A 25 -1.45 -11.11 12.75
CA THR A 25 -1.98 -9.77 12.47
C THR A 25 -3.11 -9.86 11.46
N LYS A 26 -4.25 -9.25 11.82
CA LYS A 26 -5.44 -9.24 10.99
C LYS A 26 -5.14 -8.47 9.72
N THR A 27 -5.36 -9.11 8.58
CA THR A 27 -5.09 -8.55 7.26
C THR A 27 -6.40 -8.37 6.52
N THR A 28 -6.58 -7.21 5.90
CA THR A 28 -7.79 -6.89 5.15
C THR A 28 -7.44 -6.75 3.66
N PRO A 29 -8.10 -7.47 2.75
CA PRO A 29 -7.91 -7.29 1.32
C PRO A 29 -8.59 -5.98 0.88
N ILE A 30 -7.80 -4.98 0.49
CA ILE A 30 -8.26 -3.68 0.03
C ILE A 30 -7.88 -3.53 -1.46
N PRO A 31 -8.84 -3.26 -2.36
CA PRO A 31 -8.51 -2.92 -3.74
C PRO A 31 -7.98 -1.49 -3.81
N PHE A 32 -6.79 -1.35 -4.39
CA PHE A 32 -6.17 -0.08 -4.74
C PHE A 32 -6.21 0.13 -6.24
N PHE A 33 -6.27 1.37 -6.70
CA PHE A 33 -6.20 1.76 -8.10
C PHE A 33 -5.05 2.75 -8.25
N LEU A 34 -3.98 2.41 -8.99
CA LEU A 34 -2.91 3.36 -9.30
C LEU A 34 -3.27 4.20 -10.52
N LEU A 35 -3.30 5.52 -10.35
CA LEU A 35 -3.50 6.51 -11.42
C LEU A 35 -2.17 6.88 -12.07
N ASP A 36 -2.21 7.23 -13.36
CA ASP A 36 -1.06 7.75 -14.11
C ASP A 36 -0.73 9.20 -13.75
N SER A 37 -1.76 10.00 -13.45
CA SER A 37 -1.63 11.44 -13.28
C SER A 37 -2.62 12.00 -12.24
N PRO A 38 -2.37 13.20 -11.68
CA PRO A 38 -3.28 13.84 -10.75
C PRO A 38 -4.66 14.07 -11.37
N THR A 39 -5.70 13.46 -10.80
CA THR A 39 -7.07 13.52 -11.35
C THR A 39 -8.11 13.72 -10.24
N GLU A 40 -9.15 14.50 -10.50
CA GLU A 40 -10.23 14.78 -9.53
C GLU A 40 -11.40 13.79 -9.58
N ARG A 41 -11.45 12.95 -10.61
CA ARG A 41 -12.57 12.04 -10.90
C ARG A 41 -12.05 10.64 -11.20
N THR A 42 -12.91 9.65 -10.98
CA THR A 42 -12.61 8.26 -11.34
C THR A 42 -12.35 8.14 -12.85
N PRO A 43 -11.38 7.32 -13.27
CA PRO A 43 -11.05 7.10 -14.68
C PRO A 43 -12.26 6.53 -15.45
N LYS A 44 -12.25 6.70 -16.78
CA LYS A 44 -13.28 6.08 -17.63
C LYS A 44 -12.92 4.62 -17.88
N PRO A 45 -13.88 3.75 -18.24
CA PRO A 45 -13.61 2.34 -18.54
C PRO A 45 -12.54 2.12 -19.63
N SER A 46 -12.44 3.04 -20.61
CA SER A 46 -11.37 3.02 -21.61
C SER A 46 -9.98 3.17 -20.98
N ASP A 47 -9.87 4.10 -20.03
CA ASP A 47 -8.62 4.46 -19.38
C ASP A 47 -8.24 3.36 -18.39
N GLU A 48 -9.21 2.76 -17.69
CA GLU A 48 -8.99 1.62 -16.81
C GLU A 48 -8.32 0.44 -17.53
N LEU A 49 -8.73 0.14 -18.76
CA LEU A 49 -8.12 -0.91 -19.58
C LEU A 49 -6.66 -0.57 -19.93
N MET A 50 -6.39 0.68 -20.35
CA MET A 50 -5.04 1.13 -20.70
C MET A 50 -4.11 1.09 -19.48
N LEU A 51 -4.59 1.59 -18.35
CA LEU A 51 -3.84 1.59 -17.08
C LEU A 51 -3.56 0.15 -16.63
N LEU A 52 -4.53 -0.76 -16.76
CA LEU A 52 -4.32 -2.18 -16.47
C LEU A 52 -3.21 -2.80 -17.36
N GLN A 53 -3.24 -2.53 -18.67
CA GLN A 53 -2.21 -3.01 -19.60
C GLN A 53 -0.82 -2.43 -19.28
N ALA A 54 -0.77 -1.20 -18.78
CA ALA A 54 0.46 -0.56 -18.32
C ALA A 54 0.96 -1.05 -16.96
N GLY A 55 0.27 -2.00 -16.32
CA GLY A 55 0.62 -2.51 -14.99
C GLY A 55 0.09 -1.65 -13.84
N LEU A 56 -0.58 -0.54 -14.17
CA LEU A 56 -1.33 0.34 -13.27
C LEU A 56 -2.77 -0.22 -13.09
N GLY A 57 -3.71 0.60 -12.61
CA GLY A 57 -5.11 0.17 -12.46
C GLY A 57 -5.38 -0.58 -11.14
N ILE A 58 -6.45 -1.41 -11.10
CA ILE A 58 -6.92 -2.05 -9.86
C ILE A 58 -6.09 -3.29 -9.51
N ARG A 59 -5.56 -3.32 -8.28
CA ARG A 59 -5.00 -4.53 -7.64
C ARG A 59 -5.48 -4.65 -6.20
N THR A 60 -5.78 -5.88 -5.78
CA THR A 60 -6.15 -6.17 -4.40
C THR A 60 -4.90 -6.40 -3.56
N VAL A 61 -4.73 -5.57 -2.53
CA VAL A 61 -3.59 -5.61 -1.62
C VAL A 61 -4.05 -6.08 -0.25
N ASN A 62 -3.31 -7.01 0.31
CA ASN A 62 -3.52 -7.52 1.66
C ASN A 62 -2.89 -6.56 2.67
N VAL A 63 -3.68 -5.68 3.26
CA VAL A 63 -3.22 -4.63 4.19
C VAL A 63 -3.26 -5.15 5.64
N PRO A 64 -2.11 -5.29 6.32
CA PRO A 64 -2.08 -5.64 7.74
C PRO A 64 -2.59 -4.47 8.57
N GLU A 65 -3.47 -4.73 9.55
CA GLU A 65 -4.13 -3.68 10.34
C GLU A 65 -3.14 -2.88 11.21
N ASP A 66 -2.02 -3.50 11.60
CA ASP A 66 -0.97 -2.89 12.41
C ASP A 66 0.23 -2.39 11.58
N ALA A 67 0.08 -2.33 10.25
CA ALA A 67 1.11 -1.83 9.37
C ALA A 67 1.31 -0.32 9.52
N GLY A 68 2.57 0.11 9.65
CA GLY A 68 2.93 1.53 9.63
C GLY A 68 3.06 2.10 8.22
N HIS A 69 3.24 3.42 8.08
CA HIS A 69 3.33 4.08 6.78
C HIS A 69 4.42 3.51 5.86
N ASN A 70 5.61 3.25 6.38
CA ASN A 70 6.69 2.65 5.59
C ASN A 70 6.36 1.23 5.11
N GLU A 71 5.69 0.43 5.95
CA GLU A 71 5.28 -0.93 5.58
C GLU A 71 4.20 -0.87 4.49
N ILE A 72 3.23 0.05 4.60
CA ILE A 72 2.23 0.30 3.55
C ILE A 72 2.91 0.74 2.25
N ALA A 73 3.83 1.70 2.30
CA ALA A 73 4.55 2.20 1.14
C ALA A 73 5.33 1.08 0.43
N ASN A 74 5.98 0.20 1.20
CA ASN A 74 6.68 -0.96 0.65
C ASN A 74 5.72 -1.94 -0.04
N ILE A 75 4.62 -2.30 0.62
CA ILE A 75 3.61 -3.21 0.05
C ILE A 75 3.04 -2.63 -1.26
N LEU A 76 2.76 -1.33 -1.29
CA LEU A 76 2.26 -0.66 -2.49
C LEU A 76 3.30 -0.63 -3.62
N SER A 77 4.57 -0.40 -3.29
CA SER A 77 5.68 -0.40 -4.26
C SER A 77 5.97 -1.78 -4.83
N GLU A 78 5.85 -2.83 -4.01
CA GLU A 78 5.92 -4.23 -4.47
C GLU A 78 4.75 -4.58 -5.39
N THR A 79 3.55 -4.05 -5.09
CA THR A 79 2.35 -4.29 -5.88
C THR A 79 2.37 -3.53 -7.21
N TYR A 80 2.93 -2.33 -7.22
CA TYR A 80 3.04 -1.46 -8.38
C TYR A 80 4.49 -1.01 -8.57
N PRO A 81 5.31 -1.77 -9.33
CA PRO A 81 6.72 -1.44 -9.52
C PRO A 81 6.94 -0.02 -10.06
N LYS A 82 6.07 0.45 -10.97
CA LYS A 82 6.09 1.82 -11.52
C LYS A 82 5.93 2.93 -10.47
N MET A 83 5.46 2.62 -9.27
CA MET A 83 5.36 3.59 -8.18
C MET A 83 6.74 4.03 -7.66
N SER A 84 7.82 3.27 -7.93
CA SER A 84 9.18 3.67 -7.58
C SER A 84 9.55 5.06 -8.10
N ASP A 85 9.03 5.41 -9.27
CA ASP A 85 9.32 6.68 -9.97
C ASP A 85 8.71 7.89 -9.25
N LEU A 86 7.79 7.66 -8.30
CA LEU A 86 7.18 8.71 -7.51
C LEU A 86 8.03 9.10 -6.30
N GLU A 87 9.01 8.28 -5.89
CA GLU A 87 9.87 8.52 -4.71
C GLU A 87 9.09 8.91 -3.42
N GLY A 88 7.88 8.36 -3.25
CA GLY A 88 7.00 8.68 -2.12
C GLY A 88 6.08 9.90 -2.33
N ALA A 89 6.15 10.60 -3.47
CA ALA A 89 5.27 11.70 -3.85
C ALA A 89 3.91 11.22 -4.38
N TRP A 90 3.16 10.51 -3.53
CA TRP A 90 1.82 10.02 -3.81
C TRP A 90 0.86 10.28 -2.64
N MET A 91 -0.43 10.32 -2.95
CA MET A 91 -1.50 10.45 -1.96
C MET A 91 -2.61 9.44 -2.23
N LEU A 92 -3.43 9.18 -1.23
CA LEU A 92 -4.59 8.30 -1.38
C LEU A 92 -5.88 9.11 -1.49
N GLN A 93 -6.77 8.66 -2.36
CA GLN A 93 -8.09 9.22 -2.55
C GLN A 93 -9.17 8.14 -2.51
N LYS A 94 -10.41 8.55 -2.28
CA LYS A 94 -11.58 7.68 -2.31
C LYS A 94 -12.67 8.30 -3.17
N ALA A 95 -13.34 7.47 -3.97
CA ALA A 95 -14.51 7.90 -4.73
C ALA A 95 -15.72 8.13 -3.81
N MET A 96 -16.43 9.24 -4.04
CA MET A 96 -17.73 9.50 -3.40
C MET A 96 -18.83 8.58 -3.92
N GLY A 97 -19.91 8.43 -3.16
CA GLY A 97 -21.11 7.72 -3.63
C GLY A 97 -21.69 8.35 -4.91
N GLY A 98 -22.40 7.53 -5.69
CA GLY A 98 -23.00 7.92 -6.97
C GLY A 98 -22.74 6.89 -8.08
N SER A 99 -23.28 7.13 -9.27
CA SER A 99 -23.05 6.33 -10.47
C SER A 99 -22.19 7.08 -11.49
N GLY A 100 -21.52 6.35 -12.38
CA GLY A 100 -20.66 6.93 -13.42
C GLY A 100 -19.31 7.43 -12.89
N GLN A 101 -18.80 8.51 -13.48
CA GLN A 101 -17.55 9.14 -13.04
C GLN A 101 -17.76 9.91 -11.74
N ARG A 102 -17.14 9.42 -10.67
CA ARG A 102 -17.30 9.94 -9.31
C ARG A 102 -16.18 10.90 -8.97
N LYS A 103 -16.46 11.90 -8.13
CA LYS A 103 -15.43 12.77 -7.57
C LYS A 103 -14.56 11.98 -6.59
N LEU A 104 -13.25 12.14 -6.71
CA LEU A 104 -12.26 11.62 -5.78
C LEU A 104 -12.03 12.64 -4.67
N ASN A 105 -12.06 12.18 -3.42
CA ASN A 105 -11.68 13.00 -2.26
C ASN A 105 -10.39 12.48 -1.67
N LEU A 106 -9.52 13.42 -1.31
CA LEU A 106 -8.28 13.14 -0.64
C LEU A 106 -8.52 12.49 0.73
N LEU A 107 -7.79 11.43 1.01
CA LEU A 107 -7.69 10.85 2.34
C LEU A 107 -6.57 11.57 3.07
N THR A 108 -6.92 12.26 4.16
CA THR A 108 -5.95 12.92 5.02
C THR A 108 -5.09 11.85 5.71
N PRO A 109 -3.75 11.91 5.59
CA PRO A 109 -2.88 11.06 6.39
C PRO A 109 -2.98 11.42 7.88
N GLU A 110 -2.69 10.45 8.74
CA GLU A 110 -2.54 10.71 10.18
C GLU A 110 -1.15 11.32 10.46
N GLU A 111 -0.84 11.60 11.73
CA GLU A 111 0.47 12.16 12.15
C GLU A 111 1.65 11.29 11.67
N GLU A 112 1.47 9.97 11.69
CA GLU A 112 2.46 8.97 11.25
C GLU A 112 2.32 8.59 9.77
N GLY A 113 1.42 9.24 9.03
CA GLY A 113 1.11 8.94 7.63
C GLY A 113 -0.10 8.01 7.45
N TYR A 114 -0.06 7.19 6.39
CA TYR A 114 -1.10 6.18 6.12
C TYR A 114 -0.78 4.87 6.84
N THR A 115 -1.58 4.47 7.82
CA THR A 115 -1.43 3.23 8.57
C THR A 115 -2.46 2.19 8.12
N GLY A 116 -2.19 0.91 8.34
CA GLY A 116 -3.13 -0.16 8.00
C GLY A 116 -4.51 0.04 8.60
N ALA A 117 -4.57 0.36 9.90
CA ALA A 117 -5.80 0.66 10.61
C ALA A 117 -6.55 1.86 9.99
N SER A 118 -5.84 2.96 9.68
CA SER A 118 -6.48 4.16 9.11
C SER A 118 -6.97 3.92 7.69
N LEU A 119 -6.29 3.09 6.90
CA LEU A 119 -6.71 2.69 5.56
C LEU A 119 -7.93 1.78 5.58
N VAL A 120 -7.94 0.76 6.44
CA VAL A 120 -9.11 -0.13 6.61
C VAL A 120 -10.34 0.68 7.00
N LYS A 121 -10.18 1.61 7.96
CA LYS A 121 -11.22 2.53 8.41
C LYS A 121 -11.70 3.46 7.29
N SER A 122 -10.78 4.08 6.57
CA SER A 122 -11.08 5.01 5.46
C SER A 122 -11.76 4.32 4.28
N TRP A 123 -11.36 3.09 3.97
CA TRP A 123 -11.97 2.29 2.91
C TRP A 123 -13.42 1.91 3.23
N GLY A 124 -13.68 1.38 4.43
CA GLY A 124 -15.03 1.07 4.89
C GLY A 124 -15.74 -0.04 4.11
N GLY A 125 -14.98 -0.95 3.48
CA GLY A 125 -15.51 -2.17 2.87
C GLY A 125 -16.11 -2.05 1.47
N LYS A 126 -16.04 -0.86 0.82
CA LYS A 126 -16.70 -0.62 -0.48
C LYS A 126 -15.81 0.18 -1.43
N GLY A 127 -15.84 -0.22 -2.70
CA GLY A 127 -15.07 0.44 -3.77
C GLY A 127 -13.58 0.19 -3.60
N CYS A 128 -12.75 1.07 -4.16
CA CYS A 128 -11.30 1.04 -4.09
C CYS A 128 -10.72 2.36 -3.58
N LEU A 129 -9.47 2.30 -3.12
CA LEU A 129 -8.65 3.46 -2.82
C LEU A 129 -7.79 3.81 -4.03
N TYR A 130 -7.73 5.08 -4.40
CA TYR A 130 -6.96 5.54 -5.56
C TYR A 130 -5.62 6.07 -5.08
N ILE A 131 -4.53 5.57 -5.64
CA ILE A 131 -3.19 6.10 -5.44
C ILE A 131 -2.96 7.14 -6.53
N MET A 132 -2.76 8.38 -6.11
CA MET A 132 -2.60 9.51 -7.00
C MET A 132 -1.18 10.06 -6.89
N PRO A 133 -0.42 10.14 -7.99
CA PRO A 133 0.82 10.91 -8.06
C PRO A 133 0.57 12.39 -7.72
N ILE A 134 1.51 13.06 -7.05
CA ILE A 134 1.37 14.50 -6.73
C ILE A 134 1.92 15.38 -7.85
N GLN A 135 3.12 15.07 -8.34
CA GLN A 135 3.86 15.94 -9.26
C GLN A 135 4.27 15.23 -10.56
N ASN A 136 4.38 13.90 -10.53
CA ASN A 136 4.88 13.10 -11.64
C ASN A 136 3.73 12.44 -12.40
N THR A 137 3.98 12.12 -13.67
CA THR A 137 3.09 11.29 -14.48
C THR A 137 3.76 9.95 -14.73
N LEU A 138 3.06 8.86 -14.43
CA LEU A 138 3.55 7.51 -14.70
C LEU A 138 3.38 7.16 -16.17
N ASP A 139 4.33 6.38 -16.68
CA ASP A 139 4.26 5.88 -18.04
C ASP A 139 3.11 4.88 -18.21
N ILE A 140 2.25 5.14 -19.20
CA ILE A 140 1.10 4.32 -19.56
C ILE A 140 1.38 3.36 -20.72
N SER A 141 2.64 3.22 -21.14
CA SER A 141 3.00 2.19 -22.11
C SER A 141 2.69 0.79 -21.55
N PRO A 142 2.16 -0.12 -22.39
CA PRO A 142 1.82 -1.47 -21.96
C PRO A 142 3.06 -2.22 -21.48
N LEU A 143 2.90 -3.05 -20.46
CA LEU A 143 4.02 -3.81 -19.92
C LEU A 143 4.64 -4.71 -21.02
N PRO A 144 5.98 -4.71 -21.16
CA PRO A 144 6.64 -5.60 -22.11
C PRO A 144 6.49 -7.06 -21.70
N PHE A 145 6.55 -8.01 -22.64
CA PHE A 145 6.43 -9.45 -22.35
C PHE A 145 7.50 -9.98 -21.37
N THR A 146 8.58 -9.24 -21.15
CA THR A 146 9.65 -9.56 -20.19
C THR A 146 9.37 -9.05 -18.77
N ALA A 147 8.25 -8.36 -18.55
CA ALA A 147 7.92 -7.78 -17.26
C ALA A 147 7.72 -8.86 -16.19
N VAL A 148 8.05 -8.52 -14.94
CA VAL A 148 8.05 -9.48 -13.81
C VAL A 148 6.64 -10.00 -13.56
N GLU A 149 5.62 -9.18 -13.84
CA GLU A 149 4.21 -9.51 -13.75
C GLU A 149 3.81 -10.72 -14.62
N PHE A 150 4.53 -10.97 -15.72
CA PHE A 150 4.26 -12.10 -16.62
C PHE A 150 4.98 -13.39 -16.22
N GLN A 151 5.92 -13.34 -15.27
CA GLN A 151 6.70 -14.53 -14.87
C GLN A 151 5.84 -15.62 -14.20
N ALA A 152 4.76 -15.22 -13.54
CA ALA A 152 3.81 -16.12 -12.88
C ALA A 152 2.71 -16.63 -13.81
N MET A 153 2.62 -16.15 -15.06
CA MET A 153 1.63 -16.65 -16.00
C MET A 153 2.01 -18.06 -16.48
N PRO A 154 1.04 -18.97 -16.62
CA PRO A 154 1.29 -20.29 -17.18
C PRO A 154 1.83 -20.13 -18.61
N LYS A 155 3.01 -20.68 -18.85
CA LYS A 155 3.58 -20.75 -20.20
C LYS A 155 2.74 -21.75 -21.00
N ALA A 156 2.28 -21.31 -22.17
CA ALA A 156 1.57 -22.15 -23.13
C ALA A 156 2.48 -23.22 -23.74
#